data_AF-W1YA15-F1
#
_entry.id   AF-W1YA15-F1
#
_cell.length_a   1.000
_cell.length_b   1.000
_cell.length_c   1.000
_cell.angle_alpha   90.00
_cell.angle_beta   90.00
_cell.angle_gamma   90.00
#
_symmetry.space_group_name_H-M   'P 1'
#
loop_
_entity.id
_entity.type
_entity.pdbx_description
1 polymer ?
#
loop_
_entity_poly.entity_id
_entity_poly.type
_entity_poly.pdbx_seq_one_letter_code
_entity_poly.pdbx_strand_id
1 'polypeptide(L)'
;MKKKGIARILTTIVIIGSMNTSFAYAMENKYTGDSSYAKIGKQKEELTVIKTGTTTMRLNVRKGGSTSYISLGKIEKGTKVEIVEVATTGWYKIKYQDDYGYISHKYVNIDKDTDRVYQNPSQYFQIQDNISFEGQGNYILKKGSMGLKVRKVQQKLGMSKTYKAIIGPVTISKIKAFQKKNRLKQTGEVDYKTWKKMGLSDDDWNNLGAYVSPIQVDENSTKKDCIETMISRAYDYLGTEYIVGASGKPGQGVDCSGLVMQALYAAGINPSPVNVIRHSQPGYEYESRNLFNSKKFKKISYYF
;
A
#
# COMPACT_ATOMS: atom_id res chain seq x y z
N MET A 1 37.12 -8.63 -13.92
CA MET A 1 36.20 -8.24 -12.83
C MET A 1 35.80 -9.50 -12.06
N LYS A 2 36.25 -9.64 -10.82
CA LYS A 2 36.20 -10.90 -10.04
C LYS A 2 34.85 -11.07 -9.33
N LYS A 3 34.36 -12.32 -9.32
CA LYS A 3 33.07 -12.88 -8.86
C LYS A 3 32.62 -12.59 -7.40
N LYS A 4 33.19 -11.60 -6.71
CA LYS A 4 32.79 -11.22 -5.32
C LYS A 4 31.64 -10.18 -5.27
N GLY A 5 31.23 -9.62 -6.40
CA GLY A 5 30.20 -8.57 -6.46
C GLY A 5 28.75 -9.05 -6.44
N ILE A 6 28.47 -10.31 -6.76
CA ILE A 6 27.08 -10.81 -6.91
C ILE A 6 26.52 -11.31 -5.56
N ALA A 7 27.37 -11.86 -4.69
CA ALA A 7 26.94 -12.35 -3.38
C ALA A 7 26.41 -11.22 -2.47
N ARG A 8 27.01 -10.01 -2.52
CA ARG A 8 26.56 -8.86 -1.73
C ARG A 8 25.22 -8.26 -2.20
N ILE A 9 24.87 -8.40 -3.47
CA ILE A 9 23.59 -7.90 -4.01
C ILE A 9 22.44 -8.83 -3.61
N LEU A 10 22.71 -10.13 -3.42
CA LEU A 10 21.69 -11.08 -2.98
C LEU A 10 21.44 -11.05 -1.47
N THR A 11 22.43 -10.70 -0.63
CA THR A 11 22.20 -10.56 0.81
C THR A 11 21.36 -9.32 1.18
N THR A 12 21.41 -8.26 0.37
CA THR A 12 20.64 -7.03 0.63
C THR A 12 19.14 -7.17 0.29
N ILE A 13 18.71 -8.25 -0.36
CA ILE A 13 17.28 -8.53 -0.61
C ILE A 13 16.66 -9.35 0.54
N VAL A 14 17.44 -9.80 1.52
CA VAL A 14 16.97 -10.71 2.59
C VAL A 14 16.33 -9.99 3.81
N ILE A 15 16.17 -8.66 3.79
CA ILE A 15 15.55 -7.93 4.92
C ILE A 15 14.03 -7.70 4.74
N ILE A 16 13.40 -8.21 3.69
CA ILE A 16 11.93 -8.10 3.55
C ILE A 16 11.34 -9.46 3.18
N GLY A 17 10.73 -10.11 4.16
CA GLY A 17 9.87 -11.28 3.96
C GLY A 17 10.62 -12.61 4.03
N SER A 18 10.40 -13.32 5.13
CA SER A 18 10.34 -14.78 5.26
C SER A 18 10.60 -15.59 3.97
N MET A 19 11.86 -15.89 3.69
CA MET A 19 12.23 -17.03 2.85
C MET A 19 12.70 -18.18 3.75
N ASN A 20 12.06 -19.34 3.61
CA ASN A 20 12.44 -20.59 4.28
C ASN A 20 13.92 -20.92 4.07
N THR A 21 14.58 -21.29 5.16
CA THR A 21 16.00 -21.71 5.22
C THR A 21 16.34 -22.82 4.21
N SER A 22 15.37 -23.65 3.86
CA SER A 22 15.47 -24.74 2.88
C SER A 22 15.65 -24.28 1.43
N PHE A 23 15.20 -23.07 1.04
CA PHE A 23 15.44 -22.53 -0.31
C PHE A 23 16.84 -21.90 -0.44
N ALA A 24 17.34 -21.26 0.63
CA ALA A 24 18.72 -20.81 0.71
C ALA A 24 19.70 -22.02 0.67
N TYR A 25 19.36 -23.10 1.37
CA TYR A 25 20.13 -24.35 1.40
C TYR A 25 20.18 -25.08 0.05
N ALA A 26 19.09 -25.01 -0.74
CA ALA A 26 19.03 -25.60 -2.08
C ALA A 26 19.87 -24.83 -3.14
N MET A 27 20.06 -23.52 -2.95
CA MET A 27 20.89 -22.68 -3.85
C MET A 27 22.39 -22.86 -3.61
N GLU A 28 22.80 -23.17 -2.38
CA GLU A 28 24.21 -23.39 -2.03
C GLU A 28 24.73 -24.74 -2.56
N ASN A 29 23.90 -25.79 -2.57
CA ASN A 29 24.26 -27.12 -3.05
C ASN A 29 24.42 -27.26 -4.58
N LYS A 30 24.02 -26.27 -5.40
CA LYS A 30 24.23 -26.34 -6.85
C LYS A 30 25.66 -25.99 -7.29
N TYR A 31 26.54 -25.57 -6.37
CA TYR A 31 27.88 -25.08 -6.71
C TYR A 31 29.06 -25.84 -6.09
N THR A 32 28.85 -26.86 -5.26
CA THR A 32 29.95 -27.56 -4.55
C THR A 32 30.11 -29.04 -4.87
N GLY A 33 29.15 -29.70 -5.54
CA GLY A 33 29.36 -31.04 -6.11
C GLY A 33 29.80 -32.13 -5.12
N ASP A 34 29.44 -32.01 -3.84
CA ASP A 34 29.79 -33.01 -2.83
C ASP A 34 28.64 -34.01 -2.63
N SER A 35 28.97 -35.31 -2.69
CA SER A 35 28.03 -36.44 -2.78
C SER A 35 27.76 -37.11 -1.43
N SER A 36 28.17 -36.50 -0.32
CA SER A 36 28.28 -37.20 0.96
C SER A 36 27.05 -37.12 1.87
N TYR A 37 25.80 -37.11 1.38
CA TYR A 37 24.62 -37.16 2.29
C TYR A 37 23.40 -37.92 1.73
N ALA A 38 23.62 -38.99 0.95
CA ALA A 38 22.53 -39.85 0.42
C ALA A 38 21.81 -40.74 1.47
N LYS A 39 21.87 -40.42 2.76
CA LYS A 39 21.16 -41.18 3.83
C LYS A 39 20.74 -40.29 4.99
N ILE A 40 19.76 -39.39 4.77
CA ILE A 40 18.93 -38.86 5.86
C ILE A 40 17.49 -38.85 5.33
N GLY A 41 16.60 -39.57 6.03
CA GLY A 41 15.21 -39.76 5.62
C GLY A 41 14.44 -38.45 5.48
N LYS A 42 13.46 -38.43 4.56
CA LYS A 42 12.51 -37.33 4.39
C LYS A 42 11.72 -37.09 5.68
N GLN A 43 12.15 -36.14 6.49
CA GLN A 43 11.28 -35.53 7.50
C GLN A 43 10.28 -34.63 6.76
N LYS A 44 8.98 -34.82 7.00
CA LYS A 44 7.90 -34.01 6.40
C LYS A 44 8.02 -32.59 6.95
N GLU A 45 8.51 -31.66 6.13
CA GLU A 45 8.65 -30.25 6.49
C GLU A 45 7.26 -29.64 6.68
N GLU A 46 6.94 -29.23 7.91
CA GLU A 46 5.63 -28.67 8.26
C GLU A 46 5.55 -27.20 7.79
N LEU A 47 4.53 -26.88 6.99
CA LEU A 47 4.27 -25.51 6.53
C LEU A 47 3.83 -24.61 7.69
N THR A 48 4.39 -23.41 7.72
CA THR A 48 4.03 -22.36 8.69
C THR A 48 2.64 -21.80 8.43
N VAL A 49 1.90 -21.48 9.49
CA VAL A 49 0.59 -20.82 9.39
C VAL A 49 0.82 -19.34 9.07
N ILE A 50 0.21 -18.84 8.01
CA ILE A 50 0.36 -17.46 7.52
C ILE A 50 -0.87 -16.59 7.76
N LYS A 51 -2.04 -17.19 8.00
CA LYS A 51 -3.32 -16.54 8.34
C LYS A 51 -4.21 -17.50 9.11
N THR A 52 -5.13 -16.98 9.90
CA THR A 52 -6.32 -17.73 10.34
C THR A 52 -7.57 -17.16 9.71
N GLY A 53 -8.64 -17.96 9.68
CA GLY A 53 -9.93 -17.49 9.25
C GLY A 53 -11.06 -18.37 9.74
N THR A 54 -12.28 -17.91 9.53
CA THR A 54 -13.50 -18.60 9.92
C THR A 54 -14.35 -18.87 8.67
N THR A 55 -14.76 -20.13 8.47
CA THR A 55 -15.60 -20.51 7.34
C THR A 55 -16.98 -19.85 7.43
N THR A 56 -17.47 -19.29 6.33
CA THR A 56 -18.78 -18.61 6.28
C THR A 56 -19.93 -19.56 5.93
N MET A 57 -19.60 -20.77 5.46
CA MET A 57 -20.53 -21.86 5.19
C MET A 57 -19.81 -23.22 5.26
N ARG A 58 -20.56 -24.33 5.12
CA ARG A 58 -20.00 -25.67 4.99
C ARG A 58 -19.23 -25.80 3.66
N LEU A 59 -17.99 -26.27 3.71
CA LEU A 59 -17.10 -26.41 2.55
C LEU A 59 -16.59 -27.84 2.40
N ASN A 60 -16.28 -28.22 1.16
CA ASN A 60 -15.51 -29.43 0.88
C ASN A 60 -14.02 -29.08 0.96
N VAL A 61 -13.26 -29.89 1.69
CA VAL A 61 -11.79 -29.83 1.71
C VAL A 61 -11.28 -30.71 0.58
N ARG A 62 -10.41 -30.17 -0.29
CA ARG A 62 -9.98 -30.84 -1.52
C ARG A 62 -8.48 -31.08 -1.56
N LYS A 63 -8.05 -32.05 -2.38
CA LYS A 63 -6.62 -32.37 -2.56
C LYS A 63 -5.81 -31.28 -3.29
N GLY A 64 -6.49 -30.40 -4.04
CA GLY A 64 -5.86 -29.31 -4.79
C GLY A 64 -6.79 -28.12 -4.97
N GLY A 65 -6.23 -26.99 -5.40
CA GLY A 65 -6.91 -25.70 -5.52
C GLY A 65 -7.84 -25.56 -6.73
N SER A 66 -8.80 -26.48 -6.89
CA SER A 66 -9.91 -26.40 -7.84
C SER A 66 -11.07 -27.31 -7.42
N THR A 67 -12.25 -27.14 -8.02
CA THR A 67 -13.41 -28.00 -7.79
C THR A 67 -13.30 -29.39 -8.44
N SER A 68 -12.36 -29.60 -9.36
CA SER A 68 -12.14 -30.89 -10.03
C SER A 68 -11.30 -31.87 -9.20
N TYR A 69 -10.55 -31.39 -8.20
CA TYR A 69 -9.84 -32.27 -7.27
C TYR A 69 -10.79 -33.01 -6.35
N ILE A 70 -10.40 -34.25 -6.01
CA ILE A 70 -11.13 -35.10 -5.06
C ILE A 70 -11.35 -34.39 -3.72
N SER A 71 -12.54 -34.59 -3.16
CA SER A 71 -12.91 -34.13 -1.82
C SER A 71 -12.30 -35.07 -0.78
N LEU A 72 -11.42 -34.55 0.06
CA LEU A 72 -10.83 -35.25 1.21
C LEU A 72 -11.79 -35.32 2.39
N GLY A 73 -12.70 -34.35 2.49
CA GLY A 73 -13.72 -34.31 3.53
C GLY A 73 -14.53 -33.03 3.50
N LYS A 74 -15.16 -32.71 4.63
CA LYS A 74 -15.99 -31.51 4.81
C LYS A 74 -15.58 -30.76 6.07
N ILE A 75 -15.79 -29.46 6.04
CA ILE A 75 -15.65 -28.57 7.20
C ILE A 75 -16.93 -27.76 7.33
N GLU A 76 -17.44 -27.61 8.55
CA GLU A 76 -18.73 -26.96 8.80
C GLU A 76 -18.63 -25.43 8.75
N LYS A 77 -19.78 -24.76 8.76
CA LYS A 77 -19.85 -23.29 8.90
C LYS A 77 -19.34 -22.88 10.28
N GLY A 78 -18.57 -21.79 10.35
CA GLY A 78 -18.06 -21.24 11.60
C GLY A 78 -16.81 -21.94 12.12
N THR A 79 -16.26 -22.90 11.38
CA THR A 79 -15.02 -23.57 11.77
C THR A 79 -13.83 -22.65 11.53
N LYS A 80 -12.94 -22.57 12.52
CA LYS A 80 -11.65 -21.89 12.38
C LYS A 80 -10.67 -22.73 11.56
N VAL A 81 -9.93 -22.08 10.68
CA VAL A 81 -8.94 -22.71 9.80
C VAL A 81 -7.60 -22.00 9.90
N GLU A 82 -6.53 -22.79 9.93
CA GLU A 82 -5.15 -22.32 9.83
C GLU A 82 -4.71 -22.43 8.37
N ILE A 83 -4.41 -21.30 7.75
CA ILE A 83 -4.05 -21.18 6.34
C ILE A 83 -2.52 -21.13 6.26
N VAL A 84 -1.94 -22.01 5.46
CA VAL A 84 -0.48 -22.14 5.28
C VAL A 84 0.00 -21.68 3.90
N GLU A 85 -0.92 -21.50 2.96
CA GLU A 85 -0.61 -21.05 1.59
C GLU A 85 -1.84 -20.39 0.95
N VAL A 86 -1.62 -19.32 0.19
CA VAL A 86 -2.63 -18.72 -0.69
C VAL A 86 -2.27 -19.06 -2.14
N ALA A 87 -2.99 -20.03 -2.71
CA ALA A 87 -2.80 -20.41 -4.10
C ALA A 87 -3.27 -19.29 -5.03
N THR A 88 -2.52 -19.05 -6.11
CA THR A 88 -2.88 -18.07 -7.16
C THR A 88 -4.23 -18.37 -7.83
N THR A 89 -4.74 -19.59 -7.69
CA THR A 89 -6.05 -20.04 -8.18
C THR A 89 -7.23 -19.61 -7.30
N GLY A 90 -6.99 -18.85 -6.22
CA GLY A 90 -8.04 -18.43 -5.28
C GLY A 90 -8.43 -19.53 -4.28
N TRP A 91 -7.50 -20.40 -3.92
CA TRP A 91 -7.73 -21.43 -2.90
C TRP A 91 -6.78 -21.22 -1.73
N TYR A 92 -7.26 -21.48 -0.52
CA TYR A 92 -6.43 -21.51 0.67
C TYR A 92 -6.03 -22.95 0.95
N LYS A 93 -4.73 -23.19 1.08
CA LYS A 93 -4.22 -24.43 1.65
C LYS A 93 -4.29 -24.29 3.16
N ILE A 94 -4.94 -25.24 3.80
CA ILE A 94 -5.16 -25.28 5.24
C ILE A 94 -4.55 -26.53 5.83
N LYS A 95 -4.19 -26.47 7.11
CA LYS A 95 -3.98 -27.70 7.90
C LYS A 95 -5.32 -28.44 7.99
N TYR A 96 -5.29 -29.74 7.71
CA TYR A 96 -6.49 -30.59 7.74
C TYR A 96 -6.11 -32.01 8.13
N GLN A 97 -6.55 -32.45 9.32
CA GLN A 97 -6.13 -33.72 9.93
C GLN A 97 -4.59 -33.77 10.03
N ASP A 98 -3.97 -34.90 9.66
CA ASP A 98 -2.50 -35.08 9.72
C ASP A 98 -1.76 -34.56 8.45
N ASP A 99 -2.46 -33.83 7.58
CA ASP A 99 -1.92 -33.31 6.33
C ASP A 99 -2.52 -31.95 5.95
N TYR A 100 -2.61 -31.66 4.65
CA TYR A 100 -3.10 -30.40 4.12
C TYR A 100 -4.25 -30.62 3.15
N GLY A 101 -5.15 -29.65 3.10
CA GLY A 101 -6.24 -29.62 2.14
C GLY A 101 -6.49 -28.21 1.62
N TYR A 102 -7.27 -28.10 0.56
CA TYR A 102 -7.60 -26.83 -0.07
C TYR A 102 -9.08 -26.51 0.09
N ILE A 103 -9.37 -25.28 0.50
CA ILE A 103 -10.74 -24.72 0.57
C ILE A 103 -10.83 -23.42 -0.23
N SER A 104 -12.01 -23.10 -0.73
CA SER A 104 -12.20 -21.91 -1.55
C SER A 104 -12.15 -20.64 -0.70
N HIS A 105 -11.32 -19.68 -1.10
CA HIS A 105 -11.13 -18.42 -0.39
C HIS A 105 -12.43 -17.61 -0.22
N LYS A 106 -13.36 -17.76 -1.17
CA LYS A 106 -14.64 -17.04 -1.26
C LYS A 106 -15.50 -17.22 0.00
N TYR A 107 -15.28 -18.30 0.73
CA TYR A 107 -16.12 -18.71 1.85
C TYR A 107 -15.36 -18.75 3.18
N VAL A 108 -14.29 -17.96 3.29
CA VAL A 108 -13.50 -17.83 4.51
C VAL A 108 -13.37 -16.35 4.84
N ASN A 109 -13.88 -15.95 5.99
CA ASN A 109 -13.57 -14.66 6.58
C ASN A 109 -12.20 -14.77 7.23
N ILE A 110 -11.20 -14.12 6.66
CA ILE A 110 -9.87 -14.04 7.26
C ILE A 110 -10.00 -13.28 8.59
N ASP A 111 -9.51 -13.89 9.66
CA ASP A 111 -9.41 -13.21 10.93
C ASP A 111 -8.46 -12.03 10.71
N LYS A 112 -8.83 -10.85 11.22
CA LYS A 112 -7.90 -9.72 11.20
C LYS A 112 -6.73 -10.12 12.08
N ASP A 113 -5.61 -10.44 11.44
CA ASP A 113 -4.33 -10.56 12.12
C ASP A 113 -4.14 -9.24 12.89
N THR A 114 -3.86 -9.27 14.18
CA THR A 114 -2.50 -9.56 14.61
C THR A 114 -2.47 -9.58 16.13
N ASP A 115 -1.90 -10.64 16.72
CA ASP A 115 -1.26 -10.58 18.04
C ASP A 115 -0.03 -9.68 17.94
N ARG A 116 -0.22 -8.41 17.55
CA ARG A 116 0.86 -7.44 17.45
C ARG A 116 1.29 -7.01 18.85
N VAL A 117 2.59 -6.84 19.04
CA VAL A 117 3.20 -6.34 20.28
C VAL A 117 2.59 -5.01 20.71
N TYR A 118 2.19 -4.17 19.76
CA TYR A 118 1.48 -2.93 20.06
C TYR A 118 0.33 -2.63 19.10
N GLN A 119 -0.86 -2.41 19.65
CA GLN A 119 -2.03 -1.85 18.95
C GLN A 119 -2.50 -0.56 19.65
N ASN A 120 -3.01 0.38 18.86
CA ASN A 120 -3.64 1.58 19.40
C ASN A 120 -4.91 1.21 20.17
N PRO A 121 -5.23 1.90 21.29
CA PRO A 121 -6.54 1.75 21.95
C PRO A 121 -7.69 1.81 20.94
N SER A 122 -8.70 0.95 21.11
CA SER A 122 -9.77 0.72 20.12
C SER A 122 -10.53 1.99 19.71
N GLN A 123 -10.59 3.00 20.58
CA GLN A 123 -11.20 4.29 20.22
C GLN A 123 -10.45 5.07 19.14
N TYR A 124 -9.16 4.80 18.89
CA TYR A 124 -8.30 5.53 17.95
C TYR A 124 -8.17 4.82 16.60
N PHE A 125 -7.48 5.45 15.64
CA PHE A 125 -7.14 4.77 14.38
C PHE A 125 -6.26 3.55 14.65
N GLN A 126 -6.67 2.40 14.11
CA GLN A 126 -5.97 1.14 14.31
C GLN A 126 -4.82 1.00 13.31
N ILE A 127 -3.74 0.34 13.72
CA ILE A 127 -2.64 -0.02 12.84
C ILE A 127 -3.11 -1.18 11.94
N GLN A 128 -2.75 -1.09 10.66
CA GLN A 128 -3.10 -2.00 9.58
C GLN A 128 -1.83 -2.42 8.84
N ASP A 129 -1.80 -3.64 8.31
CA ASP A 129 -0.63 -4.18 7.59
C ASP A 129 -0.70 -3.94 6.07
N ASN A 130 -1.78 -3.31 5.61
CA ASN A 130 -1.94 -2.90 4.22
C ASN A 130 -2.76 -1.62 4.09
N ILE A 131 -2.22 -0.64 3.36
CA ILE A 131 -2.91 0.58 2.96
C ILE A 131 -2.51 0.85 1.51
N SER A 132 -3.49 0.89 0.61
CA SER A 132 -3.25 1.26 -0.79
C SER A 132 -4.42 2.05 -1.35
N PHE A 133 -4.10 3.06 -2.15
CA PHE A 133 -5.04 3.80 -3.00
C PHE A 133 -4.60 3.76 -4.46
N GLU A 134 -3.82 2.73 -4.86
CA GLU A 134 -3.36 2.57 -6.24
C GLU A 134 -4.54 2.56 -7.22
N GLY A 135 -4.36 3.24 -8.37
CA GLY A 135 -5.41 3.42 -9.37
C GLY A 135 -6.52 4.42 -9.00
N GLN A 136 -6.60 4.88 -7.74
CA GLN A 136 -7.59 5.89 -7.33
C GLN A 136 -7.17 7.32 -7.67
N GLY A 137 -5.98 7.51 -8.26
CA GLY A 137 -5.56 8.78 -8.82
C GLY A 137 -6.35 9.17 -10.08
N ASN A 138 -7.12 8.27 -10.69
CA ASN A 138 -7.91 8.55 -11.90
C ASN A 138 -9.11 9.48 -11.61
N TYR A 139 -8.88 10.79 -11.65
CA TYR A 139 -9.91 11.82 -11.46
C TYR A 139 -9.68 13.04 -12.36
N ILE A 140 -10.79 13.70 -12.72
CA ILE A 140 -10.81 14.94 -13.52
C ILE A 140 -10.39 16.12 -12.64
N LEU A 141 -9.55 17.00 -13.18
CA LEU A 141 -9.21 18.25 -12.50
C LEU A 141 -10.23 19.33 -12.87
N LYS A 142 -10.88 19.92 -11.87
CA LYS A 142 -11.91 20.94 -12.01
C LYS A 142 -11.59 22.17 -11.14
N LYS A 143 -12.44 23.20 -11.18
CA LYS A 143 -12.28 24.39 -10.33
C LYS A 143 -12.08 23.98 -8.87
N GLY A 144 -11.01 24.50 -8.26
CA GLY A 144 -10.65 24.19 -6.87
C GLY A 144 -9.86 22.88 -6.67
N SER A 145 -9.67 22.04 -7.70
CA SER A 145 -8.75 20.90 -7.58
C SER A 145 -7.34 21.40 -7.26
N MET A 146 -6.56 20.58 -6.54
CA MET A 146 -5.24 20.95 -6.02
C MET A 146 -4.19 19.83 -6.19
N GLY A 147 -2.99 20.09 -5.67
CA GLY A 147 -1.97 19.07 -5.52
C GLY A 147 -1.11 18.83 -6.76
N LEU A 148 -0.46 17.68 -6.79
CA LEU A 148 0.62 17.37 -7.73
C LEU A 148 0.17 17.38 -9.20
N LYS A 149 -1.04 16.88 -9.49
CA LYS A 149 -1.58 16.90 -10.85
C LYS A 149 -1.81 18.32 -11.35
N VAL A 150 -2.33 19.20 -10.50
CA VAL A 150 -2.52 20.61 -10.82
C VAL A 150 -1.17 21.29 -11.05
N ARG A 151 -0.18 21.01 -10.20
CA ARG A 151 1.19 21.51 -10.39
C ARG A 151 1.75 21.10 -11.77
N LYS A 152 1.63 19.82 -12.16
CA LYS A 152 2.08 19.35 -13.49
C LYS A 152 1.35 20.03 -14.64
N VAL A 153 0.03 20.19 -14.54
CA VAL A 153 -0.77 20.90 -15.56
C VAL A 153 -0.33 22.36 -15.68
N GLN A 154 -0.15 23.06 -14.56
CA GLN A 154 0.31 24.44 -14.55
C GLN A 154 1.70 24.58 -15.20
N GLN A 155 2.62 23.66 -14.93
CA GLN A 155 3.94 23.62 -15.58
C GLN A 155 3.82 23.43 -17.10
N LYS A 156 2.97 22.49 -17.56
CA LYS A 156 2.71 22.29 -18.99
C LYS A 156 2.06 23.50 -19.68
N LEU A 157 1.33 24.31 -18.93
CA LEU A 157 0.73 25.57 -19.40
C LEU A 157 1.70 26.78 -19.30
N GLY A 158 2.97 26.54 -18.96
CA GLY A 158 3.99 27.57 -18.83
C GLY A 158 3.74 28.55 -17.68
N MET A 159 3.07 28.10 -16.62
CA MET A 159 2.80 28.93 -15.44
C MET A 159 3.98 28.89 -14.46
N SER A 160 4.26 30.03 -13.82
CA SER A 160 5.31 30.12 -12.79
C SER A 160 5.00 29.21 -11.59
N LYS A 161 6.06 28.68 -10.96
CA LYS A 161 5.96 27.88 -9.72
C LYS A 161 5.39 28.68 -8.53
N THR A 162 5.44 30.01 -8.59
CA THR A 162 4.85 30.91 -7.57
C THR A 162 3.33 30.86 -7.54
N TYR A 163 2.68 30.39 -8.62
CA TYR A 163 1.25 30.10 -8.58
C TYR A 163 1.00 28.93 -7.64
N LYS A 164 0.04 29.10 -6.73
CA LYS A 164 -0.47 27.99 -5.91
C LYS A 164 -0.98 26.88 -6.83
N ALA A 165 -0.72 25.63 -6.46
CA ALA A 165 -1.19 24.44 -7.18
C ALA A 165 -2.70 24.22 -6.98
N ILE A 166 -3.50 25.20 -7.41
CA ILE A 166 -4.97 25.22 -7.32
C ILE A 166 -5.53 25.66 -8.68
N ILE A 167 -6.57 24.97 -9.16
CA ILE A 167 -7.29 25.39 -10.37
C ILE A 167 -8.20 26.58 -10.04
N GLY A 168 -7.64 27.78 -10.14
CA GLY A 168 -8.35 29.06 -10.09
C GLY A 168 -8.70 29.62 -11.48
N PRO A 169 -9.31 30.82 -11.54
CA PRO A 169 -9.77 31.44 -12.79
C PRO A 169 -8.69 31.54 -13.88
N VAL A 170 -7.47 31.93 -13.51
CA VAL A 170 -6.34 32.06 -14.45
C VAL A 170 -5.95 30.70 -15.06
N THR A 171 -5.88 29.66 -14.23
CA THR A 171 -5.60 28.28 -14.67
C THR A 171 -6.69 27.80 -15.62
N ILE A 172 -7.96 28.03 -15.29
CA ILE A 172 -9.12 27.66 -16.13
C ILE A 172 -9.03 28.34 -17.50
N SER A 173 -8.72 29.63 -17.56
CA SER A 173 -8.56 30.36 -18.82
C SER A 173 -7.44 29.78 -19.69
N LYS A 174 -6.30 29.42 -19.08
CA LYS A 174 -5.19 28.76 -19.79
C LYS A 174 -5.54 27.34 -20.26
N ILE A 175 -6.27 26.56 -19.47
CA ILE A 175 -6.78 25.24 -19.89
C ILE A 175 -7.70 25.39 -21.10
N LYS A 176 -8.65 26.33 -21.07
CA LYS A 176 -9.56 26.58 -22.21
C LYS A 176 -8.79 27.00 -23.46
N ALA A 177 -7.78 27.86 -23.34
CA ALA A 177 -6.92 28.25 -24.46
C ALA A 177 -6.14 27.05 -25.03
N PHE A 178 -5.59 26.18 -24.17
CA PHE A 178 -4.93 24.94 -24.58
C PHE A 178 -5.90 23.99 -25.30
N GLN A 179 -7.10 23.79 -24.75
CA GLN A 179 -8.15 22.96 -25.34
C GLN A 179 -8.55 23.48 -26.73
N LYS A 180 -8.78 24.80 -26.85
CA LYS A 180 -9.08 25.45 -28.14
C LYS A 180 -7.97 25.21 -29.16
N LYS A 181 -6.71 25.47 -28.80
CA LYS A 181 -5.54 25.26 -29.67
C LYS A 181 -5.42 23.81 -30.15
N ASN A 182 -5.84 22.85 -29.32
CA ASN A 182 -5.75 21.42 -29.62
C ASN A 182 -7.05 20.80 -30.15
N ARG A 183 -8.04 21.62 -30.55
CA ARG A 183 -9.34 21.17 -31.08
C ARG A 183 -10.08 20.23 -30.09
N LEU A 184 -9.96 20.51 -28.80
CA LEU A 184 -10.72 19.87 -27.72
C LEU A 184 -11.89 20.76 -27.29
N LYS A 185 -12.90 20.16 -26.64
CA LYS A 185 -14.00 20.92 -26.01
C LYS A 185 -13.41 21.82 -24.91
N GLN A 186 -13.78 23.10 -24.91
CA GLN A 186 -13.24 24.12 -24.00
C GLN A 186 -13.94 24.09 -22.62
N THR A 187 -13.87 22.95 -21.94
CA THR A 187 -14.51 22.77 -20.62
C THR A 187 -13.84 23.61 -19.54
N GLY A 188 -12.53 23.88 -19.66
CA GLY A 188 -11.72 24.45 -18.58
C GLY A 188 -11.36 23.46 -17.48
N GLU A 189 -11.73 22.19 -17.65
CA GLU A 189 -11.35 21.05 -16.83
C GLU A 189 -10.28 20.21 -17.54
N VAL A 190 -9.53 19.41 -16.78
CA VAL A 190 -8.56 18.47 -17.34
C VAL A 190 -9.05 17.05 -17.12
N ASP A 191 -9.71 16.51 -18.14
CA ASP A 191 -10.02 15.10 -18.28
C ASP A 191 -8.82 14.32 -18.85
N TYR A 192 -8.93 13.00 -18.94
CA TYR A 192 -7.86 12.14 -19.47
C TYR A 192 -7.46 12.53 -20.90
N LYS A 193 -8.43 12.89 -21.75
CA LYS A 193 -8.17 13.31 -23.13
C LYS A 193 -7.32 14.58 -23.19
N THR A 194 -7.65 15.58 -22.37
CA THR A 194 -6.88 16.82 -22.23
C THR A 194 -5.49 16.54 -21.66
N TRP A 195 -5.40 15.72 -20.61
CA TRP A 195 -4.14 15.29 -19.98
C TRP A 195 -3.17 14.64 -20.98
N LYS A 196 -3.65 13.66 -21.75
CA LYS A 196 -2.87 13.01 -22.82
C LYS A 196 -2.40 13.99 -23.87
N LYS A 197 -3.27 14.92 -24.27
CA LYS A 197 -2.93 15.93 -25.28
C LYS A 197 -1.84 16.89 -24.79
N MET A 198 -1.71 17.11 -23.47
CA MET A 198 -0.60 17.86 -22.86
C MET A 198 0.73 17.08 -22.83
N GLY A 199 0.74 15.81 -23.28
CA GLY A 199 1.92 14.94 -23.24
C GLY A 199 2.30 14.55 -21.81
N LEU A 200 1.31 14.36 -20.94
CA LEU A 200 1.49 13.83 -19.58
C LEU A 200 1.24 12.31 -19.58
N SER A 201 1.89 11.61 -18.66
CA SER A 201 1.93 10.13 -18.66
C SER A 201 0.65 9.49 -18.13
N ASP A 202 0.43 8.22 -18.52
CA ASP A 202 -0.72 7.42 -18.08
C ASP A 202 -0.56 6.99 -16.62
N ASP A 203 0.68 6.71 -16.21
CA ASP A 203 1.00 6.44 -14.81
C ASP A 203 0.64 7.64 -13.92
N ASP A 204 1.04 8.86 -14.31
CA ASP A 204 0.65 10.04 -13.54
C ASP A 204 -0.86 10.25 -13.51
N TRP A 205 -1.56 9.93 -14.60
CA TRP A 205 -3.02 10.00 -14.63
C TRP A 205 -3.64 9.03 -13.61
N ASN A 206 -3.11 7.83 -13.47
CA ASN A 206 -3.69 6.81 -12.59
C ASN A 206 -3.21 6.92 -11.13
N ASN A 207 -1.99 7.43 -10.90
CA ASN A 207 -1.27 7.27 -9.63
C ASN A 207 -0.73 8.57 -9.03
N LEU A 208 -0.58 9.67 -9.78
CA LEU A 208 0.00 10.90 -9.22
C LEU A 208 -0.93 11.52 -8.17
N GLY A 209 -0.41 11.71 -6.96
CA GLY A 209 -1.17 12.16 -5.80
C GLY A 209 -1.87 11.05 -5.03
N ALA A 210 -1.76 9.79 -5.47
CA ALA A 210 -2.29 8.61 -4.79
C ALA A 210 -1.23 7.85 -3.98
N TYR A 211 -0.01 8.40 -3.86
CA TYR A 211 1.10 7.75 -3.16
C TYR A 211 0.75 7.50 -1.70
N VAL A 212 0.96 6.27 -1.24
CA VAL A 212 0.90 5.88 0.17
C VAL A 212 2.30 5.45 0.57
N SER A 213 2.79 6.06 1.64
CA SER A 213 4.04 5.67 2.27
C SER A 213 4.02 4.18 2.63
N PRO A 214 5.02 3.40 2.17
CA PRO A 214 5.12 1.99 2.57
C PRO A 214 5.15 1.86 4.08
N ILE A 215 4.38 0.89 4.58
CA ILE A 215 4.35 0.52 6.00
C ILE A 215 5.74 -0.02 6.37
N GLN A 216 6.28 0.47 7.49
CA GLN A 216 7.60 0.16 8.02
C GLN A 216 7.51 -0.39 9.46
N VAL A 217 6.32 -0.82 9.86
CA VAL A 217 6.06 -1.53 11.12
C VAL A 217 5.46 -2.88 10.81
N ASP A 218 5.67 -3.83 11.70
CA ASP A 218 5.19 -5.21 11.63
C ASP A 218 4.50 -5.62 12.95
N GLU A 219 4.13 -6.88 13.08
CA GLU A 219 3.51 -7.43 14.27
C GLU A 219 4.42 -7.37 15.52
N ASN A 220 5.74 -7.31 15.37
CA ASN A 220 6.69 -7.26 16.49
C ASN A 220 7.00 -5.83 16.96
N SER A 221 6.56 -4.83 16.18
CA SER A 221 6.85 -3.43 16.43
C SER A 221 6.18 -2.91 17.71
N THR A 222 6.98 -2.27 18.56
CA THR A 222 6.50 -1.64 19.79
C THR A 222 5.85 -0.28 19.52
N LYS A 223 5.24 0.31 20.56
CA LYS A 223 4.76 1.69 20.51
C LYS A 223 5.88 2.68 20.13
N LYS A 224 7.10 2.46 20.62
CA LYS A 224 8.24 3.32 20.33
C LYS A 224 8.61 3.23 18.85
N ASP A 225 8.67 2.01 18.31
CA ASP A 225 9.00 1.80 16.89
C ASP A 225 7.97 2.46 15.98
N CYS A 226 6.68 2.40 16.33
CA CYS A 226 5.63 3.12 15.60
C CYS A 226 5.86 4.65 15.59
N ILE A 227 6.25 5.23 16.72
CA ILE A 227 6.53 6.67 16.84
C ILE A 227 7.77 7.06 16.04
N GLU A 228 8.87 6.32 16.21
CA GLU A 228 10.12 6.57 15.49
C GLU A 228 9.95 6.40 13.97
N THR A 229 9.14 5.43 13.52
CA THR A 229 8.80 5.28 12.10
C THR A 229 8.07 6.51 11.54
N MET A 230 7.11 7.07 12.27
CA MET A 230 6.43 8.31 11.84
C MET A 230 7.42 9.49 11.76
N ILE A 231 8.30 9.62 12.75
CA ILE A 231 9.33 10.68 12.81
C ILE A 231 10.33 10.51 11.66
N SER A 232 10.90 9.32 11.50
CA SER A 232 11.84 8.98 10.43
C SER A 232 11.22 9.26 9.06
N ARG A 233 9.97 8.85 8.84
CA ARG A 233 9.28 9.16 7.59
C ARG A 233 9.14 10.65 7.37
N ALA A 234 8.88 11.44 8.40
CA ALA A 234 8.82 12.90 8.26
C ALA A 234 10.18 13.50 7.87
N TYR A 235 11.29 12.97 8.40
CA TYR A 235 12.65 13.38 8.04
C TYR A 235 13.00 13.10 6.58
N ASP A 236 12.49 12.02 5.98
CA ASP A 236 12.67 11.73 4.55
C ASP A 236 12.16 12.87 3.65
N TYR A 237 11.23 13.70 4.14
CA TYR A 237 10.67 14.82 3.39
C TYR A 237 11.47 16.12 3.51
N LEU A 238 12.59 16.16 4.24
CA LEU A 238 13.44 17.35 4.29
C LEU A 238 13.88 17.78 2.87
N GLY A 239 13.67 19.06 2.56
CA GLY A 239 13.92 19.62 1.22
C GLY A 239 12.82 19.34 0.18
N THR A 240 11.75 18.61 0.51
CA THR A 240 10.61 18.41 -0.38
C THR A 240 9.83 19.71 -0.57
N GLU A 241 9.48 20.06 -1.81
CA GLU A 241 8.72 21.28 -2.13
C GLU A 241 7.36 21.33 -1.40
N TYR A 242 7.02 22.47 -0.81
CA TYR A 242 5.69 22.70 -0.27
C TYR A 242 4.67 22.92 -1.41
N ILE A 243 3.69 22.04 -1.55
CA ILE A 243 2.64 22.12 -2.57
C ILE A 243 1.27 21.90 -1.92
N VAL A 244 0.41 22.91 -1.97
CA VAL A 244 -0.96 22.83 -1.44
C VAL A 244 -1.76 21.68 -2.07
N GLY A 245 -2.45 20.90 -1.24
CA GLY A 245 -3.22 19.72 -1.64
C GLY A 245 -2.35 18.54 -2.07
N ALA A 246 -1.04 18.55 -1.79
CA ALA A 246 -0.13 17.47 -2.17
C ALA A 246 0.20 16.53 -1.01
N SER A 247 0.27 15.25 -1.33
CA SER A 247 0.66 14.14 -0.47
C SER A 247 1.58 13.17 -1.23
N GLY A 248 2.57 13.71 -1.94
CA GLY A 248 3.49 12.92 -2.76
C GLY A 248 4.48 12.09 -1.95
N LYS A 249 5.31 11.31 -2.66
CA LYS A 249 6.51 10.71 -2.07
C LYS A 249 7.58 11.77 -1.80
N PRO A 250 8.62 11.47 -0.99
CA PRO A 250 9.75 12.38 -0.81
C PRO A 250 10.27 12.97 -2.13
N GLY A 251 10.49 14.29 -2.16
CA GLY A 251 10.93 15.03 -3.34
C GLY A 251 9.87 15.35 -4.40
N GLN A 252 8.66 14.76 -4.38
CA GLN A 252 7.60 15.11 -5.35
C GLN A 252 6.77 16.34 -4.95
N GLY A 253 6.66 16.59 -3.65
CA GLY A 253 5.91 17.71 -3.10
C GLY A 253 4.86 17.27 -2.07
N VAL A 254 4.70 18.07 -1.02
CA VAL A 254 3.82 17.78 0.11
C VAL A 254 3.29 19.08 0.74
N ASP A 255 2.13 19.05 1.40
CA ASP A 255 1.76 20.10 2.36
C ASP A 255 1.74 19.57 3.80
N CYS A 256 1.29 20.40 4.74
CA CYS A 256 1.29 20.04 6.16
C CYS A 256 0.48 18.77 6.46
N SER A 257 -0.75 18.67 5.94
CA SER A 257 -1.60 17.48 6.07
C SER A 257 -1.07 16.29 5.28
N GLY A 258 -0.53 16.52 4.09
CA GLY A 258 0.11 15.49 3.27
C GLY A 258 1.26 14.84 4.02
N LEU A 259 2.11 15.62 4.69
CA LEU A 259 3.24 15.10 5.45
C LEU A 259 2.75 14.25 6.62
N VAL A 260 1.77 14.74 7.37
CA VAL A 260 1.15 13.98 8.47
C VAL A 260 0.56 12.67 7.98
N MET A 261 -0.18 12.68 6.86
CA MET A 261 -0.72 11.46 6.26
C MET A 261 0.39 10.47 5.92
N GLN A 262 1.48 10.92 5.29
CA GLN A 262 2.59 10.05 4.91
C GLN A 262 3.33 9.45 6.10
N ALA A 263 3.53 10.22 7.17
CA ALA A 263 4.06 9.70 8.43
C ALA A 263 3.13 8.63 9.03
N LEU A 264 1.82 8.90 9.12
CA LEU A 264 0.83 7.95 9.64
C LEU A 264 0.81 6.63 8.85
N TYR A 265 0.83 6.70 7.52
CA TYR A 265 0.84 5.52 6.67
C TYR A 265 2.09 4.67 6.86
N ALA A 266 3.27 5.27 7.08
CA ALA A 266 4.48 4.51 7.37
C ALA A 266 4.34 3.66 8.65
N ALA A 267 3.56 4.13 9.63
CA ALA A 267 3.22 3.38 10.84
C ALA A 267 1.93 2.55 10.70
N GLY A 268 1.43 2.30 9.49
CA GLY A 268 0.22 1.51 9.25
C GLY A 268 -1.09 2.17 9.68
N ILE A 269 -1.11 3.47 9.94
CA ILE A 269 -2.30 4.20 10.39
C ILE A 269 -3.00 4.84 9.18
N ASN A 270 -4.24 4.41 8.90
CA ASN A 270 -5.08 5.00 7.86
C ASN A 270 -6.06 6.03 8.47
N PRO A 271 -5.88 7.35 8.26
CA PRO A 271 -6.70 8.39 8.88
C PRO A 271 -8.02 8.66 8.15
N SER A 272 -8.56 7.67 7.43
CA SER A 272 -9.84 7.75 6.70
C SER A 272 -10.95 8.36 7.59
N PRO A 273 -11.77 9.30 7.07
CA PRO A 273 -11.96 9.65 5.66
C PRO A 273 -10.93 10.63 5.10
N VAL A 274 -9.96 11.10 5.88
CA VAL A 274 -8.83 11.87 5.36
C VAL A 274 -7.91 10.92 4.61
N ASN A 275 -7.63 11.22 3.34
CA ASN A 275 -6.73 10.40 2.52
C ASN A 275 -6.12 11.21 1.37
N VAL A 276 -5.10 10.63 0.74
CA VAL A 276 -4.32 11.27 -0.34
C VAL A 276 -5.14 11.66 -1.56
N ILE A 277 -6.21 10.93 -1.88
CA ILE A 277 -7.08 11.23 -3.03
C ILE A 277 -7.95 12.42 -2.73
N ARG A 278 -8.71 12.36 -1.63
CA ARG A 278 -9.63 13.40 -1.18
C ARG A 278 -8.91 14.73 -0.94
N HIS A 279 -7.70 14.67 -0.39
CA HIS A 279 -6.86 15.83 -0.10
C HIS A 279 -6.62 16.75 -1.30
N SER A 280 -6.62 16.19 -2.51
CA SER A 280 -6.45 16.95 -3.76
C SER A 280 -7.75 17.54 -4.33
N GLN A 281 -8.90 17.27 -3.70
CA GLN A 281 -10.22 17.67 -4.19
C GLN A 281 -10.67 19.01 -3.60
N PRO A 282 -11.56 19.76 -4.31
CA PRO A 282 -12.05 21.04 -3.83
C PRO A 282 -12.71 20.94 -2.46
N GLY A 283 -12.41 21.88 -1.56
CA GLY A 283 -13.01 21.93 -0.22
C GLY A 283 -12.26 21.10 0.84
N TYR A 284 -11.13 20.49 0.50
CA TYR A 284 -10.27 19.75 1.43
C TYR A 284 -8.88 20.37 1.58
N GLU A 285 -8.77 21.69 1.38
CA GLU A 285 -7.54 22.48 1.58
C GLU A 285 -7.03 22.41 3.03
N TYR A 286 -7.90 22.03 3.97
CA TYR A 286 -7.72 22.11 5.41
C TYR A 286 -7.78 20.74 6.09
N GLU A 287 -7.32 19.67 5.42
CA GLU A 287 -7.31 18.33 6.02
C GLU A 287 -6.51 18.28 7.34
N SER A 288 -5.54 19.17 7.55
CA SER A 288 -4.85 19.31 8.84
C SER A 288 -5.82 19.62 9.99
N ARG A 289 -6.85 20.42 9.72
CA ARG A 289 -7.92 20.74 10.69
C ARG A 289 -8.85 19.55 10.91
N ASN A 290 -9.16 18.79 9.86
CA ASN A 290 -9.99 17.59 9.98
C ASN A 290 -9.27 16.49 10.77
N LEU A 291 -7.96 16.32 10.54
CA LEU A 291 -7.09 15.46 11.35
C LEU A 291 -7.08 15.92 12.81
N PHE A 292 -6.84 17.20 13.07
CA PHE A 292 -6.84 17.78 14.42
C PHE A 292 -8.17 17.60 15.16
N ASN A 293 -9.29 17.77 14.46
CA ASN A 293 -10.63 17.64 15.03
C ASN A 293 -11.09 16.18 15.19
N SER A 294 -10.37 15.22 14.60
CA SER A 294 -10.75 13.82 14.68
C SER A 294 -10.69 13.31 16.12
N LYS A 295 -11.81 12.76 16.61
CA LYS A 295 -11.88 12.08 17.90
C LYS A 295 -11.07 10.76 17.92
N LYS A 296 -10.59 10.31 16.76
CA LYS A 296 -9.75 9.12 16.59
C LYS A 296 -8.26 9.38 16.86
N PHE A 297 -7.87 10.61 17.17
CA PHE A 297 -6.56 10.92 17.75
C PHE A 297 -6.69 11.27 19.23
N LYS A 298 -5.68 10.89 20.01
CA LYS A 298 -5.53 11.37 21.38
C LYS A 298 -5.15 12.84 21.35
N LYS A 299 -5.97 13.71 21.96
CA LYS A 299 -5.60 15.10 22.20
C LYS A 299 -4.62 15.18 23.35
N ILE A 300 -3.54 15.92 23.16
CA ILE A 300 -2.55 16.20 24.18
C ILE A 300 -2.61 17.70 24.43
N SER A 301 -2.77 18.10 25.69
CA SER A 301 -2.67 19.51 26.08
C SER A 301 -1.22 19.95 25.92
N TYR A 302 -0.98 20.91 25.05
CA TYR A 302 0.29 21.62 25.00
C TYR A 302 0.15 22.84 25.92
N TYR A 303 0.91 22.83 27.02
CA TYR A 303 1.19 24.06 27.75
C TYR A 303 2.36 24.72 27.02
N PHE A 304 2.10 25.86 26.39
CA PHE A 304 3.15 26.78 25.94
C PHE A 304 3.51 27.73 27.08
#